data_AF-A0A0F9FHE6-F1
#
_entry.id   AF-A0A0F9FHE6-F1
#
_cell.length_a   1.000
_cell.length_b   1.000
_cell.length_c   1.000
_cell.angle_alpha   90.00
_cell.angle_beta   90.00
_cell.angle_gamma   90.00
#
_symmetry.space_group_name_H-M   'P 1'
#
loop_
_entity.id
_entity.type
_entity.pdbx_description
1 polymer ?
#
loop_
_entity_poly.entity_id
_entity_poly.type
_entity_poly.pdbx_seq_one_letter_code
_entity_poly.pdbx_strand_id
1 'polypeptide(L)'
;MADMDQIKEKCENAIAAGREALDKFTPEEHPIDYARACNSIGGAYGTLANLEETGDKADNCKKACVSFEQALMGYTLKEHPIEYAKTNSNLGNAYAMLASVEDRDANCIKAFQAFLEAFKVFKDSDDTEAMQATIQNIHLHLQVCEKLRRKLEELFVK
;
A
#
# COMPACT_ATOMS: atom_id res chain seq x y z
N MET A 1 -0.02 -26.67 -3.26
CA MET A 1 -1.33 -26.43 -3.91
C MET A 1 -2.43 -26.24 -2.88
N ALA A 2 -2.71 -27.21 -2.00
CA ALA A 2 -3.74 -27.06 -0.94
C ALA A 2 -3.59 -25.81 -0.06
N ASP A 3 -2.36 -25.40 0.28
CA ASP A 3 -2.13 -24.20 1.09
C ASP A 3 -2.40 -22.89 0.32
N MET A 4 -2.16 -22.86 -1.00
CA MET A 4 -2.42 -21.67 -1.82
C MET A 4 -3.91 -21.44 -2.03
N ASP A 5 -4.67 -22.51 -2.27
CA ASP A 5 -6.12 -22.46 -2.41
C ASP A 5 -6.77 -21.99 -1.10
N GLN A 6 -6.27 -22.44 0.05
CA GLN A 6 -6.76 -21.99 1.35
C GLN A 6 -6.45 -20.51 1.61
N ILE A 7 -5.28 -20.00 1.21
CA ILE A 7 -4.95 -18.57 1.34
C ILE A 7 -5.87 -17.74 0.44
N LYS A 8 -6.11 -18.19 -0.79
CA LYS A 8 -7.02 -17.52 -1.71
C LYS A 8 -8.43 -17.43 -1.15
N GLU A 9 -8.98 -18.54 -0.64
CA GLU A 9 -10.29 -18.58 -0.01
C GLU A 9 -10.38 -17.62 1.19
N LYS A 10 -9.35 -17.58 2.05
CA LYS A 10 -9.30 -16.62 3.17
C LYS A 10 -9.32 -15.17 2.70
N CYS A 11 -8.61 -14.86 1.61
CA CYS A 11 -8.60 -13.52 1.04
C CYS A 11 -9.97 -13.15 0.46
N GLU A 12 -10.61 -14.06 -0.28
CA GLU A 12 -11.94 -13.85 -0.84
C GLU A 12 -12.99 -13.64 0.26
N ASN A 13 -12.93 -14.42 1.34
CA ASN A 13 -13.79 -14.24 2.52
C ASN A 13 -13.54 -12.90 3.22
N ALA A 14 -12.29 -12.48 3.39
CA ALA A 14 -11.95 -11.18 3.96
C ALA A 14 -12.47 -10.01 3.11
N ILE A 15 -12.39 -10.14 1.78
CA ILE A 15 -12.94 -9.15 0.84
C ILE A 15 -14.46 -9.09 0.96
N ALA A 16 -15.15 -10.25 1.00
CA ALA A 16 -16.59 -10.31 1.13
C ALA A 16 -17.07 -9.67 2.44
N ALA A 17 -16.50 -10.07 3.58
CA ALA A 17 -16.83 -9.51 4.89
C ALA A 17 -16.52 -8.01 4.99
N GLY A 18 -15.41 -7.57 4.40
CA GLY A 18 -15.07 -6.16 4.30
C GLY A 18 -16.14 -5.37 3.52
N ARG A 19 -16.59 -5.88 2.38
CA ARG A 19 -17.63 -5.23 1.56
C ARG A 19 -18.97 -5.12 2.29
N GLU A 20 -19.39 -6.18 2.98
CA GLU A 20 -20.60 -6.14 3.83
C GLU A 20 -20.50 -5.10 4.96
N ALA A 21 -19.29 -4.86 5.48
CA ALA A 21 -19.06 -3.80 6.44
C ALA A 21 -19.16 -2.41 5.80
N LEU A 22 -18.65 -2.24 4.57
CA LEU A 22 -18.76 -0.98 3.80
C LEU A 22 -20.20 -0.66 3.36
N ASP A 23 -21.11 -1.63 3.35
CA ASP A 23 -22.55 -1.37 3.15
C ASP A 23 -23.23 -0.73 4.37
N LYS A 24 -22.61 -0.85 5.56
CA LYS A 24 -23.14 -0.36 6.84
C LYS A 24 -22.37 0.85 7.38
N PHE A 25 -21.09 0.93 7.06
CA PHE A 25 -20.19 1.97 7.52
C PHE A 25 -19.85 2.92 6.38
N THR A 26 -19.89 4.21 6.66
CA THR A 26 -19.54 5.28 5.74
C THR A 26 -18.32 6.03 6.29
N PRO A 27 -17.49 6.65 5.44
CA PRO A 27 -16.35 7.42 5.90
C PRO A 27 -16.76 8.63 6.76
N GLU A 28 -17.98 9.16 6.59
CA GLU A 28 -18.48 10.30 7.35
C GLU A 28 -19.02 9.92 8.73
N GLU A 29 -19.81 8.85 8.82
CA GLU A 29 -20.49 8.47 10.07
C GLU A 29 -19.67 7.49 10.91
N HIS A 30 -18.84 6.67 10.25
CA HIS A 30 -18.09 5.57 10.86
C HIS A 30 -16.64 5.52 10.35
N PRO A 31 -15.86 6.62 10.44
CA PRO A 31 -14.57 6.75 9.77
C PRO A 31 -13.58 5.62 10.11
N ILE A 32 -13.56 5.17 11.36
CA ILE A 32 -12.61 4.14 11.82
C ILE A 32 -13.03 2.73 11.41
N ASP A 33 -14.32 2.42 11.48
CA ASP A 33 -14.82 1.11 11.07
C ASP A 33 -14.76 0.96 9.55
N TYR A 34 -15.07 2.03 8.82
CA TYR A 34 -14.84 2.13 7.37
C TYR A 34 -13.36 1.91 7.03
N ALA A 35 -12.44 2.63 7.70
CA ALA A 35 -11.00 2.49 7.47
C ALA A 35 -10.48 1.08 7.79
N ARG A 36 -11.00 0.41 8.82
CA ARG A 36 -10.64 -0.96 9.17
C ARG A 36 -11.09 -1.96 8.10
N ALA A 37 -12.30 -1.79 7.58
CA ALA A 37 -12.81 -2.61 6.49
C ALA A 37 -11.95 -2.42 5.22
N CYS A 38 -11.72 -1.17 4.81
CA CYS A 38 -10.86 -0.84 3.67
C CYS A 38 -9.43 -1.38 3.82
N ASN A 39 -8.80 -1.25 5.00
CA ASN A 39 -7.45 -1.78 5.23
C ASN A 39 -7.41 -3.32 5.15
N SER A 40 -8.46 -3.99 5.64
CA SER A 40 -8.57 -5.46 5.53
C SER A 40 -8.74 -5.93 4.08
N ILE A 41 -9.60 -5.25 3.31
CA ILE A 41 -9.78 -5.52 1.88
C ILE A 41 -8.47 -5.28 1.12
N GLY A 42 -7.75 -4.19 1.41
CA GLY A 42 -6.47 -3.87 0.79
C GLY A 42 -5.41 -4.94 1.05
N GLY A 43 -5.32 -5.43 2.29
CA GLY A 43 -4.43 -6.53 2.66
C GLY A 43 -4.72 -7.81 1.88
N ALA A 44 -5.99 -8.20 1.79
CA ALA A 44 -6.42 -9.38 1.06
C ALA A 44 -6.08 -9.30 -0.45
N TYR A 45 -6.32 -8.16 -1.08
CA TYR A 45 -5.92 -7.94 -2.48
C TYR A 45 -4.40 -7.95 -2.66
N GLY A 46 -3.64 -7.37 -1.72
CA GLY A 46 -2.18 -7.43 -1.74
C GLY A 46 -1.64 -8.86 -1.62
N THR A 47 -2.28 -9.70 -0.80
CA THR A 47 -1.95 -11.13 -0.71
C THR A 47 -2.29 -11.86 -2.01
N LEU A 48 -3.47 -11.64 -2.59
CA LEU A 48 -3.84 -12.24 -3.88
C LEU A 48 -2.87 -11.86 -5.00
N ALA A 49 -2.46 -10.59 -5.07
CA ALA A 49 -1.49 -10.11 -6.05
C ALA A 49 -0.10 -10.78 -5.90
N ASN A 50 0.28 -11.20 -4.70
CA ASN A 50 1.52 -11.94 -4.47
C ASN A 50 1.43 -13.43 -4.87
N LEU A 51 0.23 -14.01 -4.88
CA LEU A 51 0.01 -15.41 -5.25
C LEU A 51 -0.11 -15.60 -6.76
N GLU A 52 -0.54 -14.57 -7.50
CA GLU A 52 -0.84 -14.69 -8.92
C GLU A 52 0.41 -14.54 -9.79
N GLU A 53 0.67 -15.56 -10.62
CA GLU A 53 1.79 -15.56 -11.56
C GLU A 53 1.47 -14.88 -12.90
N THR A 54 0.19 -14.63 -13.24
CA THR A 54 -0.19 -13.94 -14.50
C THR A 54 -1.52 -13.17 -14.40
N GLY A 55 -1.66 -12.12 -15.24
CA GLY A 55 -2.91 -11.42 -15.59
C GLY A 55 -3.51 -10.52 -14.52
N ASP A 56 -3.94 -11.10 -13.40
CA ASP A 56 -4.78 -10.45 -12.39
C ASP A 56 -3.97 -9.67 -11.34
N LYS A 57 -2.65 -9.88 -11.30
CA LYS A 57 -1.73 -9.23 -10.34
C LYS A 57 -1.84 -7.70 -10.36
N ALA A 58 -1.82 -7.09 -11.55
CA ALA A 58 -1.90 -5.63 -11.67
C ALA A 58 -3.24 -5.10 -11.13
N ASP A 59 -4.34 -5.78 -11.44
CA ASP A 59 -5.68 -5.39 -10.98
C ASP A 59 -5.84 -5.57 -9.47
N ASN A 60 -5.30 -6.65 -8.90
CA ASN A 60 -5.28 -6.86 -7.47
C ASN A 60 -4.40 -5.82 -6.76
N CYS A 61 -3.23 -5.48 -7.30
CA CYS A 61 -2.44 -4.36 -6.77
C CYS A 61 -3.22 -3.03 -6.81
N LYS A 62 -3.90 -2.70 -7.92
CA LYS A 62 -4.71 -1.48 -8.03
C LYS A 62 -5.84 -1.44 -7.00
N LYS A 63 -6.56 -2.56 -6.83
CA LYS A 63 -7.61 -2.68 -5.80
C LYS A 63 -7.05 -2.54 -4.39
N ALA A 64 -5.87 -3.10 -4.12
CA ALA A 64 -5.17 -2.92 -2.85
C ALA A 64 -4.83 -1.44 -2.60
N CYS A 65 -4.25 -0.75 -3.59
CA CYS A 65 -3.92 0.67 -3.49
C CYS A 65 -5.16 1.52 -3.17
N VAL A 66 -6.26 1.36 -3.93
CA VAL A 66 -7.51 2.09 -3.71
C VAL A 66 -8.06 1.84 -2.29
N SER A 67 -8.01 0.59 -1.83
CA SER A 67 -8.53 0.24 -0.50
C SER A 67 -7.67 0.83 0.62
N PHE A 68 -6.35 0.84 0.50
CA PHE A 68 -5.49 1.50 1.48
C PHE A 68 -5.64 3.02 1.46
N GLU A 69 -5.80 3.64 0.28
CA GLU A 69 -6.08 5.08 0.17
C GLU A 69 -7.40 5.47 0.85
N GLN A 70 -8.44 4.64 0.71
CA GLN A 70 -9.70 4.81 1.45
C GLN A 70 -9.51 4.65 2.96
N ALA A 71 -8.68 3.69 3.40
CA ALA A 71 -8.39 3.52 4.82
C ALA A 71 -7.68 4.75 5.43
N LEU A 72 -6.82 5.42 4.65
CA LEU A 72 -6.14 6.66 5.06
C LEU A 72 -7.06 7.88 5.17
N MET A 73 -8.34 7.78 4.77
CA MET A 73 -9.34 8.82 5.07
C MET A 73 -9.73 8.82 6.55
N GLY A 74 -9.76 7.64 7.20
CA GLY A 74 -10.08 7.50 8.62
C GLY A 74 -8.84 7.37 9.50
N TYR A 75 -7.85 6.59 9.08
CA TYR A 75 -6.55 6.55 9.77
C TYR A 75 -5.74 7.77 9.39
N THR A 76 -5.60 8.71 10.34
CA THR A 76 -4.85 9.95 10.15
C THR A 76 -3.58 9.94 10.99
N LEU A 77 -2.54 10.64 10.53
CA LEU A 77 -1.28 10.76 11.27
C LEU A 77 -1.48 11.30 12.70
N LYS A 78 -2.44 12.20 12.89
CA LYS A 78 -2.66 12.88 14.18
C LYS A 78 -3.39 11.99 15.19
N GLU A 79 -4.43 11.28 14.74
CA GLU A 79 -5.34 10.56 15.63
C GLU A 79 -4.98 9.08 15.72
N HIS A 80 -4.40 8.52 14.66
CA HIS A 80 -4.11 7.10 14.50
C HIS A 80 -2.70 6.89 13.91
N PRO A 81 -1.63 7.41 14.54
CA PRO A 81 -0.29 7.45 13.94
C PRO A 81 0.21 6.05 13.55
N ILE A 82 -0.04 5.03 14.37
CA ILE A 82 0.45 3.67 14.12
C ILE A 82 -0.31 3.02 12.96
N GLU A 83 -1.64 3.11 12.95
CA GLU A 83 -2.47 2.60 11.86
C GLU A 83 -2.16 3.33 10.56
N TYR A 84 -2.02 4.66 10.60
CA TYR A 84 -1.60 5.50 9.47
C TYR A 84 -0.27 5.00 8.88
N ALA A 85 0.73 4.75 9.71
CA ALA A 85 2.04 4.31 9.27
C ALA A 85 1.99 2.90 8.66
N LYS A 86 1.27 1.96 9.30
CA LYS A 86 1.09 0.59 8.79
C LYS A 86 0.35 0.57 7.46
N THR A 87 -0.73 1.34 7.33
CA THR A 87 -1.49 1.46 6.09
C THR A 87 -0.66 2.08 4.98
N ASN A 88 0.14 3.12 5.27
CA ASN A 88 1.07 3.70 4.30
C ASN A 88 2.18 2.73 3.88
N SER A 89 2.74 1.93 4.79
CA SER A 89 3.70 0.89 4.42
C SER A 89 3.08 -0.16 3.50
N ASN A 90 1.84 -0.58 3.77
CA ASN A 90 1.13 -1.52 2.92
C ASN A 90 0.80 -0.92 1.54
N LEU A 91 0.40 0.35 1.50
CA LEU A 91 0.19 1.09 0.26
C LEU A 91 1.49 1.19 -0.56
N GLY A 92 2.62 1.46 0.11
CA GLY A 92 3.94 1.46 -0.51
C GLY A 92 4.30 0.12 -1.13
N ASN A 93 4.06 -0.98 -0.41
CA ASN A 93 4.27 -2.34 -0.92
C ASN A 93 3.36 -2.66 -2.13
N ALA A 94 2.09 -2.26 -2.08
CA ALA A 94 1.15 -2.46 -3.19
C ALA A 94 1.59 -1.70 -4.44
N TYR A 95 2.04 -0.45 -4.29
CA TYR A 95 2.61 0.33 -5.39
C TYR A 95 3.94 -0.23 -5.90
N ALA A 96 4.82 -0.71 -5.02
CA ALA A 96 6.08 -1.33 -5.42
C ALA A 96 5.84 -2.60 -6.25
N MET A 97 4.83 -3.39 -5.87
CA MET A 97 4.42 -4.58 -6.61
C MET A 97 3.76 -4.20 -7.95
N LEU A 98 2.92 -3.17 -7.98
CA LEU A 98 2.35 -2.66 -9.22
C LEU A 98 3.45 -2.18 -10.17
N ALA A 99 4.49 -1.52 -9.64
CA ALA A 99 5.63 -1.05 -10.43
C ALA A 99 6.42 -2.19 -11.11
N SER A 100 6.32 -3.43 -10.62
CA SER A 100 6.97 -4.57 -11.25
C SER A 100 6.20 -5.09 -12.47
N VAL A 101 4.93 -4.69 -12.64
CA VAL A 101 4.05 -5.19 -13.71
C VAL A 101 3.46 -4.09 -14.60
N GLU A 102 3.35 -2.85 -14.12
CA GLU A 102 2.71 -1.74 -14.83
C GLU A 102 3.25 -0.37 -14.35
N ASP A 103 3.37 0.60 -15.28
CA ASP A 103 3.70 2.00 -15.00
C ASP A 103 4.83 2.21 -13.98
N ARG A 104 5.93 1.44 -14.16
CA ARG A 104 7.04 1.28 -13.21
C ARG A 104 7.45 2.57 -12.51
N ASP A 105 7.77 3.59 -13.29
CA ASP A 105 8.35 4.83 -12.77
C ASP A 105 7.32 5.62 -11.94
N ALA A 106 6.07 5.72 -12.41
CA ALA A 106 5.00 6.39 -11.68
C ALA A 106 4.67 5.66 -10.37
N ASN A 107 4.58 4.34 -10.41
CA ASN A 107 4.27 3.53 -9.23
C ASN A 107 5.45 3.48 -8.23
N CYS A 108 6.70 3.53 -8.70
CA CYS A 108 7.86 3.70 -7.80
C CYS A 108 7.82 5.04 -7.05
N ILE A 109 7.40 6.13 -7.70
CA ILE A 109 7.25 7.44 -7.05
C ILE A 109 6.17 7.37 -5.96
N LYS A 110 5.02 6.76 -6.27
CA LYS A 110 3.92 6.58 -5.30
C LYS A 110 4.33 5.68 -4.13
N ALA A 111 5.06 4.60 -4.41
CA ALA A 111 5.61 3.72 -3.38
C ALA A 111 6.55 4.49 -2.44
N PHE A 112 7.49 5.25 -3.01
CA PHE A 112 8.41 6.10 -2.27
C PHE A 112 7.67 7.09 -1.35
N GLN A 113 6.64 7.77 -1.86
CA GLN A 113 5.83 8.70 -1.09
C GLN A 113 5.13 8.01 0.09
N ALA A 114 4.49 6.87 -0.15
CA ALA A 114 3.82 6.12 0.90
C ALA A 114 4.80 5.63 1.99
N PHE A 115 5.98 5.14 1.62
CA PHE A 115 6.99 4.77 2.62
C PHE A 115 7.53 5.97 3.41
N LEU A 116 7.64 7.16 2.81
CA LEU A 116 7.99 8.37 3.54
C LEU A 116 6.92 8.74 4.58
N GLU A 117 5.64 8.62 4.24
CA GLU A 117 4.54 8.84 5.20
C GLU A 117 4.60 7.86 6.38
N ALA A 118 4.89 6.58 6.11
CA ALA A 118 5.10 5.59 7.16
C ALA A 118 6.32 5.92 8.04
N PHE A 119 7.42 6.34 7.43
CA PHE A 119 8.66 6.68 8.12
C PHE A 119 8.51 7.86 9.09
N LYS A 120 7.62 8.82 8.82
CA LYS A 120 7.34 9.94 9.73
C LYS A 120 6.97 9.49 11.14
N VAL A 121 6.36 8.30 11.27
CA VAL A 121 5.97 7.71 12.55
C VAL A 121 7.01 6.72 13.03
N PHE A 122 7.43 5.78 12.19
CA PHE A 122 8.34 4.71 12.61
C PHE A 122 9.71 5.20 13.05
N LYS A 123 10.17 6.35 12.55
CA LYS A 123 11.44 6.98 12.98
C LYS A 123 11.49 7.30 14.48
N ASP A 124 10.34 7.50 15.10
CA ASP A 124 10.20 7.83 16.52
C ASP A 124 9.65 6.64 17.34
N SER A 125 9.50 5.47 16.70
CA SER A 125 8.96 4.26 17.35
C SER A 125 10.07 3.35 17.87
N ASP A 126 9.79 2.62 18.95
CA ASP A 126 10.70 1.58 19.46
C ASP A 126 10.79 0.35 18.54
N ASP A 127 9.91 0.25 17.53
CA ASP A 127 9.91 -0.81 16.53
C ASP A 127 10.98 -0.55 15.46
N THR A 128 12.21 -0.94 15.80
CA THR A 128 13.37 -0.79 14.93
C THR A 128 13.30 -1.63 13.65
N GLU A 129 12.55 -2.73 13.63
CA GLU A 129 12.42 -3.60 12.45
C GLU A 129 11.55 -2.92 11.38
N ALA A 130 10.38 -2.42 11.78
CA ALA A 130 9.50 -1.69 10.87
C ALA A 130 10.19 -0.44 10.30
N MET A 131 10.96 0.27 11.15
CA MET A 131 11.77 1.41 10.72
C MET A 131 12.82 0.99 9.68
N GLN A 132 13.61 -0.05 9.93
CA GLN A 132 14.66 -0.50 9.01
C GLN A 132 14.09 -0.97 7.66
N ALA A 133 13.01 -1.76 7.68
CA ALA A 133 12.33 -2.19 6.47
C ALA A 133 11.82 -0.99 5.65
N THR A 134 11.25 0.01 6.32
CA THR A 134 10.79 1.24 5.66
C THR A 134 11.94 2.03 5.03
N ILE A 135 13.08 2.17 5.74
CA ILE A 135 14.28 2.82 5.19
C ILE A 135 14.80 2.09 3.95
N GLN A 136 14.85 0.76 3.99
CA GLN A 136 15.30 -0.05 2.85
C GLN A 136 14.41 0.17 1.62
N ASN A 137 13.09 0.18 1.81
CA ASN A 137 12.13 0.43 0.72
C ASN A 137 12.25 1.85 0.16
N ILE A 138 12.44 2.86 1.02
CA ILE A 138 12.71 4.25 0.60
C ILE A 138 13.95 4.30 -0.30
N HIS A 139 15.06 3.68 0.12
CA HIS A 139 16.28 3.67 -0.68
C HIS A 139 16.10 2.99 -2.04
N LEU A 140 15.36 1.89 -2.10
CA LEU A 140 15.09 1.16 -3.35
C LEU A 140 14.37 2.06 -4.37
N HIS A 141 13.35 2.78 -3.94
CA HIS A 141 12.54 3.61 -4.85
C HIS A 141 13.10 5.02 -5.10
N LEU A 142 13.97 5.52 -4.21
CA LEU A 142 14.69 6.78 -4.40
C LEU A 142 15.56 6.77 -5.67
N GLN A 143 16.18 5.63 -6.00
CA GLN A 143 17.03 5.49 -7.19
C GLN A 143 16.29 5.81 -8.49
N VAL A 144 15.01 5.46 -8.57
CA VAL A 144 14.17 5.78 -9.73
C VAL A 144 13.90 7.28 -9.80
N CYS A 145 13.59 7.91 -8.65
CA CYS A 145 13.40 9.35 -8.58
C CYS A 145 14.67 10.13 -9.00
N GLU A 146 15.84 9.69 -8.55
CA GLU A 146 17.11 10.30 -8.93
C GLU A 146 17.42 10.14 -10.41
N LYS A 147 17.15 8.96 -10.99
CA LYS A 147 17.31 8.72 -12.43
C LYS A 147 16.43 9.65 -13.26
N LEU A 148 15.17 9.82 -12.87
CA LEU A 148 14.25 10.73 -13.54
C LEU A 148 14.69 12.19 -13.41
N ARG A 149 15.16 12.59 -12.23
CA ARG A 149 15.72 13.93 -11.98
C ARG A 149 16.89 14.23 -12.92
N ARG A 150 17.86 13.32 -13.03
CA ARG A 150 19.01 13.49 -13.94
C ARG A 150 18.58 13.61 -15.41
N LYS A 151 17.65 12.76 -15.85
CA LYS A 151 17.10 12.82 -17.21
C LYS A 151 16.41 14.16 -17.49
N LEU A 152 15.71 14.72 -16.49
CA LEU A 152 15.09 16.03 -16.60
C LEU A 152 16.15 17.14 -16.69
N GLU A 153 17.17 17.11 -15.84
CA GLU A 153 18.28 18.08 -15.85
C GLU A 153 19.01 18.09 -17.22
N GLU A 154 19.25 16.92 -17.82
CA GLU A 154 19.87 16.80 -19.16
C GLU A 154 19.03 17.43 -20.29
N LEU A 155 17.70 17.52 -20.14
CA LEU A 155 16.83 18.17 -21.13
C LEU A 155 16.91 19.70 -21.08
N PHE A 156 17.27 20.29 -19.94
CA PHE A 156 17.35 21.74 -19.74
C PHE A 156 18.76 22.33 -19.93
N VAL A 157 19.76 21.48 -20.15
CA VAL A 157 21.16 21.88 -20.43
C VAL A 157 21.43 22.00 -21.95
N LYS A 158 20.42 21.80 -22.80
CA LYS A 158 20.46 22.06 -24.26
C LYS A 158 19.71 23.32 -24.63
#